data_AF-A0A9P7X476-F1
#
_entry.id   AF-A0A9P7X476-F1
#
_cell.length_a   1.000
_cell.length_b   1.000
_cell.length_c   1.000
_cell.angle_alpha   90.00
_cell.angle_beta   90.00
_cell.angle_gamma   90.00
#
_symmetry.space_group_name_H-M   'P 1'
#
loop_
_entity.id
_entity.type
_entity.pdbx_description
1 polymer ?
#
loop_
_entity_poly.entity_id
_entity_poly.type
_entity_poly.pdbx_seq_one_letter_code
_entity_poly.pdbx_strand_id
1 'polypeptide(L)'
;MDLKSGLQEYALISALNDSRFRPIQSHELSKLECGVSLLTDFQDVPTYLDWNVGQHGIYISFPHPSTLVVMPSSSGDTTPSSASSSNLNLVSTRRSRTSRIKESLTATYLPDVAPAQGWTKTEAVDSAIRKAGWDGKITEEIRRSVKMRTYESKKAEVTWDEYWAWRLSKDPASSSALYGAMG
;
A
#
# COMPACT_ATOMS: atom_id res chain seq x y z
N MET A 1 -5.03 7.09 15.20
CA MET A 1 -3.95 8.08 15.24
C MET A 1 -4.41 9.30 14.48
N ASP A 2 -4.24 10.50 15.04
CA ASP A 2 -4.52 11.74 14.32
C ASP A 2 -3.36 12.10 13.38
N LEU A 3 -3.63 12.96 12.39
CA LEU A 3 -2.65 13.33 11.37
C LEU A 3 -1.38 13.95 11.97
N LYS A 4 -1.52 14.81 12.99
CA LYS A 4 -0.38 15.53 13.57
C LYS A 4 0.55 14.57 14.32
N SER A 5 0.01 13.71 15.18
CA SER A 5 0.83 12.70 15.86
C SER A 5 1.47 11.72 14.87
N GLY A 6 0.74 11.32 13.83
CA GLY A 6 1.26 10.48 12.75
C GLY A 6 2.46 11.09 12.06
N LEU A 7 2.35 12.35 11.63
CA LEU A 7 3.47 13.03 10.96
C LEU A 7 4.70 13.15 11.86
N GLN A 8 4.52 13.47 13.14
CA GLN A 8 5.64 13.54 14.09
C GLN A 8 6.32 12.18 14.26
N GLU A 9 5.54 11.11 14.44
CA GLU A 9 6.08 9.76 14.61
C GLU A 9 6.80 9.29 13.34
N TYR A 10 6.17 9.41 12.16
CA TYR A 10 6.78 8.98 10.91
C TYR A 10 8.01 9.79 10.52
N ALA A 11 8.08 11.08 10.88
CA ALA A 11 9.30 11.88 10.71
C ALA A 11 10.46 11.32 11.55
N LEU A 12 10.20 10.98 12.82
CA LEU A 12 11.21 10.39 13.70
C LEU A 12 11.62 8.99 13.25
N ILE A 13 10.66 8.15 12.84
CA ILE A 13 10.93 6.81 12.32
C ILE A 13 11.83 6.92 11.07
N SER A 14 11.50 7.81 10.14
CA SER A 14 12.27 7.96 8.90
C SER A 14 13.68 8.51 9.14
N ALA A 15 13.84 9.40 10.13
CA ALA A 15 15.13 10.01 10.46
C ALA A 15 16.06 9.12 11.29
N LEU A 16 15.50 8.27 12.17
CA LEU A 16 16.26 7.58 13.21
C LEU A 16 16.23 6.06 13.11
N ASN A 17 15.19 5.49 12.49
CA ASN A 17 14.91 4.05 12.53
C ASN A 17 14.93 3.37 11.15
N ASP A 18 15.45 4.03 10.11
CA ASP A 18 15.72 3.38 8.83
C ASP A 18 17.08 2.66 8.86
N SER A 19 17.06 1.35 9.10
CA SER A 19 18.27 0.51 9.20
C SER A 19 19.21 0.53 7.98
N ARG A 20 18.75 1.05 6.83
CA ARG A 20 19.58 1.21 5.63
C ARG A 20 20.57 2.36 5.76
N PHE A 21 20.31 3.29 6.67
CA PHE A 21 21.09 4.50 6.90
C PHE A 21 21.45 4.65 8.39
N ARG A 22 22.44 5.48 8.70
CA ARG A 22 22.70 5.85 10.10
C ARG A 22 21.67 6.91 10.54
N PRO A 23 21.32 6.97 11.84
CA PRO A 23 20.43 8.01 12.34
C PRO A 23 20.96 9.41 12.01
N ILE A 24 20.08 10.28 11.52
CA ILE A 24 20.40 11.65 11.10
C ILE A 24 20.97 12.45 12.27
N GLN A 25 22.07 13.16 12.02
CA GLN A 25 22.74 14.02 13.00
C GLN A 25 22.33 15.49 12.83
N SER A 26 22.42 16.28 13.92
CA SER A 26 21.99 17.68 13.91
C SER A 26 22.68 18.56 12.86
N HIS A 27 23.94 18.27 12.53
CA HIS A 27 24.70 19.03 11.53
C HIS A 27 24.27 18.72 10.08
N GLU A 28 23.56 17.61 9.86
CA GLU A 28 23.05 17.22 8.55
C GLU A 28 21.75 17.95 8.23
N LEU A 29 20.99 18.41 9.25
CA LEU A 29 19.67 19.02 9.08
C LEU A 29 19.64 20.17 8.06
N SER A 30 20.69 21.01 8.05
CA SER A 30 20.81 22.14 7.11
C SER A 30 20.90 21.72 5.63
N LYS A 31 21.20 20.46 5.35
CA LYS A 31 21.38 19.91 4.00
C LYS A 31 20.22 19.01 3.59
N LEU A 32 19.21 18.86 4.44
CA LEU A 32 18.13 17.91 4.24
C LEU A 32 16.85 18.63 3.80
N GLU A 33 16.03 17.85 3.11
CA GLU A 33 14.67 18.19 2.73
C GLU A 33 13.74 17.16 3.39
N CYS A 34 12.59 17.62 3.89
CA CYS A 34 11.58 16.78 4.48
C CYS A 34 10.41 16.63 3.51
N GLY A 35 10.19 15.41 3.02
CA GLY A 35 9.07 15.05 2.16
C GLY A 35 8.01 14.23 2.89
N VAL A 36 6.74 14.59 2.69
CA VAL A 36 5.57 13.87 3.20
C VAL A 36 4.66 13.49 2.05
N SER A 37 4.27 12.22 1.99
CA SER A 37 3.24 11.72 1.07
C SER A 37 2.00 11.31 1.85
N LEU A 38 0.90 12.06 1.71
CA LEU A 38 -0.39 11.71 2.30
C LEU A 38 -1.22 10.91 1.31
N LEU A 39 -1.85 9.85 1.79
CA LEU A 39 -2.81 9.07 1.02
C LEU A 39 -4.22 9.55 1.37
N THR A 40 -4.99 9.94 0.37
CA THR A 40 -6.32 10.53 0.54
C THR A 40 -7.36 9.83 -0.35
N ASP A 41 -8.63 10.13 -0.12
CA ASP A 41 -9.72 9.77 -1.04
C ASP A 41 -9.84 8.25 -1.28
N PHE A 42 -9.74 7.46 -0.19
CA PHE A 42 -9.88 6.00 -0.25
C PHE A 42 -11.29 5.59 -0.66
N GLN A 43 -11.43 4.87 -1.76
CA GLN A 43 -12.71 4.40 -2.30
C GLN A 43 -12.64 2.92 -2.64
N ASP A 44 -13.66 2.16 -2.25
CA ASP A 44 -13.85 0.78 -2.71
C ASP A 44 -14.42 0.82 -4.13
N VAL A 45 -13.84 0.05 -5.05
CA VAL A 45 -14.25 0.03 -6.46
C VAL A 45 -14.80 -1.35 -6.87
N PRO A 46 -15.80 -1.41 -7.77
CA PRO A 46 -16.54 -2.63 -8.05
C PRO A 46 -15.74 -3.68 -8.83
N THR A 47 -14.80 -3.24 -9.67
CA THR A 47 -13.98 -4.13 -10.51
C THR A 47 -12.51 -3.78 -10.36
N TYR A 48 -11.63 -4.78 -10.45
CA TYR A 48 -10.16 -4.62 -10.37
C TYR A 48 -9.55 -3.75 -11.51
N LEU A 49 -10.34 -3.28 -12.47
CA LEU A 49 -9.94 -2.40 -13.57
C LEU A 49 -10.53 -0.98 -13.45
N ASP A 50 -11.33 -0.71 -12.43
CA ASP A 50 -12.05 0.55 -12.27
C ASP A 50 -11.21 1.59 -11.50
N TRP A 51 -10.11 2.03 -12.12
CA TRP A 51 -9.19 3.03 -11.60
C TRP A 51 -8.39 3.67 -12.72
N ASN A 52 -7.78 4.84 -12.50
CA ASN A 52 -7.03 5.55 -13.53
C ASN A 52 -5.52 5.45 -13.28
N VAL A 53 -4.78 4.95 -14.27
CA VAL A 53 -3.32 4.82 -14.20
C VAL A 53 -2.68 6.21 -14.10
N GLY A 54 -1.78 6.38 -13.13
CA GLY A 54 -1.11 7.66 -12.86
C GLY A 54 -1.92 8.66 -12.03
N GLN A 55 -3.21 8.39 -11.79
CA GLN A 55 -4.03 9.17 -10.88
C GLN A 55 -4.23 8.43 -9.55
N HIS A 56 -4.61 7.16 -9.61
CA HIS A 56 -4.95 6.37 -8.44
C HIS A 56 -3.85 5.38 -8.08
N GLY A 57 -3.54 5.30 -6.79
CA GLY A 57 -2.90 4.15 -6.18
C GLY A 57 -3.90 3.02 -5.97
N ILE A 58 -3.41 1.79 -5.92
CA ILE A 58 -4.24 0.60 -5.70
C ILE A 58 -3.83 -0.10 -4.41
N TYR A 59 -4.81 -0.49 -3.62
CA TYR A 59 -4.71 -1.45 -2.53
C TYR A 59 -5.57 -2.66 -2.91
N ILE A 60 -4.95 -3.84 -3.02
CA ILE A 60 -5.66 -5.07 -3.36
C ILE A 60 -5.71 -6.02 -2.17
N SER A 61 -6.81 -6.75 -2.05
CA SER A 61 -7.00 -7.85 -1.11
C SER A 61 -7.74 -8.99 -1.78
N PHE A 62 -7.25 -10.22 -1.65
CA PHE A 62 -7.87 -11.41 -2.22
C PHE A 62 -7.60 -12.63 -1.34
N PRO A 63 -8.50 -13.62 -1.30
CA PRO A 63 -8.25 -14.87 -0.58
C PRO A 63 -7.03 -15.59 -1.17
N HIS A 64 -6.31 -16.34 -0.35
CA HIS A 64 -5.19 -17.14 -0.84
C HIS A 64 -5.69 -18.11 -1.93
N PRO A 65 -5.10 -18.16 -3.15
CA PRO A 65 -5.68 -18.97 -4.23
C PRO A 65 -5.77 -20.48 -3.91
N SER A 66 -4.90 -21.01 -3.06
CA SER A 66 -5.04 -22.40 -2.55
C SER A 66 -6.27 -22.66 -1.67
N THR A 67 -6.96 -21.62 -1.18
CA THR A 67 -8.26 -21.75 -0.50
C THR A 67 -9.43 -21.58 -1.45
N LEU A 68 -9.18 -21.13 -2.70
CA LEU A 68 -10.15 -21.17 -3.78
C LEU A 68 -10.26 -22.63 -4.26
N VAL A 69 -11.16 -23.39 -3.62
CA VAL A 69 -11.48 -24.74 -4.08
C VAL A 69 -12.22 -24.62 -5.41
N VAL A 70 -11.47 -24.74 -6.51
CA VAL A 70 -12.05 -24.96 -7.83
C VAL A 70 -12.65 -26.36 -7.81
N MET A 71 -13.96 -26.44 -7.57
CA MET A 71 -14.72 -27.66 -7.86
C MET A 71 -14.48 -27.97 -9.34
N PRO A 72 -13.90 -29.13 -9.71
CA PRO A 72 -13.67 -29.44 -11.11
C PRO A 72 -15.02 -29.41 -11.81
N SER A 73 -15.13 -28.56 -12.83
CA SER A 73 -16.26 -28.55 -13.75
C SER A 73 -16.25 -29.91 -14.46
N SER A 74 -17.02 -30.85 -13.94
CA SER A 74 -17.31 -32.13 -14.57
C SER A 74 -18.05 -31.87 -15.87
N SER A 75 -17.30 -31.82 -16.97
CA SER A 75 -17.85 -31.98 -18.30
C SER A 75 -18.36 -33.42 -18.47
N GLY A 76 -19.68 -33.59 -18.62
CA GLY A 76 -20.28 -34.83 -19.12
C GLY A 76 -21.53 -35.30 -18.38
N ASP A 77 -22.67 -34.75 -18.80
CA ASP A 77 -23.98 -35.43 -18.95
C ASP A 77 -25.05 -35.53 -17.82
N THR A 78 -26.24 -35.06 -18.22
CA THR A 78 -27.64 -35.27 -17.76
C THR A 78 -28.26 -34.43 -16.62
N THR A 79 -29.21 -33.60 -17.04
CA THR A 79 -30.29 -32.80 -16.39
C THR A 79 -31.20 -33.59 -15.42
N PRO A 80 -32.19 -32.96 -14.70
CA PRO A 80 -32.22 -31.71 -13.91
C PRO A 80 -32.83 -31.94 -12.49
N SER A 81 -32.73 -30.99 -11.53
CA SER A 81 -33.78 -30.71 -10.52
C SER A 81 -33.41 -29.62 -9.49
N SER A 82 -34.48 -28.97 -9.00
CA SER A 82 -34.58 -27.72 -8.26
C SER A 82 -34.07 -27.70 -6.81
N ALA A 83 -33.79 -26.47 -6.37
CA ALA A 83 -33.90 -25.90 -5.01
C ALA A 83 -33.13 -26.60 -3.87
N SER A 84 -32.16 -25.87 -3.29
CA SER A 84 -32.25 -25.29 -1.94
C SER A 84 -30.85 -25.00 -1.39
N SER A 85 -30.64 -23.74 -1.03
CA SER A 85 -30.07 -23.26 0.23
C SER A 85 -28.91 -24.04 0.86
N SER A 86 -27.75 -23.37 0.85
CA SER A 86 -26.82 -23.24 1.99
C SER A 86 -26.49 -24.51 2.77
N ASN A 87 -25.26 -25.02 2.61
CA ASN A 87 -24.37 -25.40 3.71
C ASN A 87 -22.98 -25.70 3.15
N LEU A 88 -22.08 -24.72 3.27
CA LEU A 88 -20.65 -24.92 3.00
C LEU A 88 -20.03 -25.65 4.20
N ASN A 89 -19.94 -26.97 4.13
CA ASN A 89 -19.17 -27.76 5.09
C ASN A 89 -17.68 -27.69 4.72
N LEU A 90 -16.92 -26.98 5.56
CA LEU A 90 -15.48 -26.78 5.47
C LEU A 90 -14.74 -28.05 5.93
N VAL A 91 -14.57 -29.04 5.03
CA VAL A 91 -13.73 -30.21 5.31
C VAL A 91 -12.28 -29.90 4.94
N SER A 92 -11.53 -29.46 5.94
CA SER A 92 -10.07 -29.35 5.91
C SER A 92 -9.47 -30.75 5.84
N THR A 93 -9.04 -31.17 4.65
CA THR A 93 -8.38 -32.47 4.48
C THR A 93 -6.89 -32.28 4.19
N ARG A 94 -6.09 -32.79 5.15
CA ARG A 94 -4.68 -33.18 5.11
C ARG A 94 -3.60 -32.10 5.27
N ARG A 95 -3.15 -32.03 6.53
CA ARG A 95 -1.86 -31.51 7.04
C ARG A 95 -0.70 -31.70 6.06
N SER A 96 -0.15 -30.58 5.60
CA SER A 96 1.26 -30.44 5.21
C SER A 96 1.92 -29.40 6.11
N ARG A 97 3.12 -29.73 6.61
CA ARG A 97 3.97 -28.89 7.46
C ARG A 97 4.51 -27.69 6.65
N THR A 98 3.93 -26.49 6.75
CA THR A 98 4.60 -25.22 6.35
C THR A 98 3.72 -24.01 6.67
N SER A 99 4.21 -23.09 7.52
CA SER A 99 3.81 -21.67 7.62
C SER A 99 2.34 -21.35 7.96
N ARG A 100 2.09 -20.25 8.70
CA ARG A 100 0.76 -19.63 8.79
C ARG A 100 0.37 -19.18 7.38
N ILE A 101 -0.35 -20.01 6.62
CA ILE A 101 -0.95 -19.58 5.35
C ILE A 101 -1.86 -18.40 5.70
N LYS A 102 -1.49 -17.22 5.23
CA LYS A 102 -2.30 -16.02 5.41
C LYS A 102 -3.60 -16.25 4.62
N GLU A 103 -4.74 -16.24 5.30
CA GLU A 103 -6.05 -16.52 4.68
C GLU A 103 -6.36 -15.54 3.53
N SER A 104 -5.78 -14.34 3.57
CA SER A 104 -5.86 -13.32 2.54
C SER A 104 -4.49 -12.71 2.24
N LEU A 105 -4.26 -12.42 0.97
CA LEU A 105 -3.08 -11.74 0.46
C LEU A 105 -3.41 -10.29 0.13
N THR A 106 -2.46 -9.40 0.38
CA THR A 106 -2.65 -7.95 0.25
C THR A 106 -1.43 -7.30 -0.38
N ALA A 107 -1.63 -6.33 -1.25
CA ALA A 107 -0.55 -5.51 -1.80
C ALA A 107 -1.01 -4.08 -2.06
N THR A 108 -0.04 -3.18 -2.17
CA THR A 108 -0.29 -1.76 -2.40
C THR A 108 0.72 -1.21 -3.40
N TYR A 109 0.23 -0.44 -4.36
CA TYR A 109 1.04 0.38 -5.26
C TYR A 109 0.56 1.83 -5.24
N LEU A 110 1.52 2.76 -5.20
CA LEU A 110 1.27 4.20 -5.27
C LEU A 110 0.86 4.61 -6.70
N PRO A 111 0.22 5.78 -6.88
CA PRO A 111 -0.20 6.28 -8.20
C PRO A 111 0.92 6.27 -9.26
N ASP A 112 2.15 6.59 -8.84
CA ASP A 112 3.30 6.76 -9.74
C ASP A 112 3.90 5.43 -10.24
N VAL A 113 3.58 4.30 -9.61
CA VAL A 113 4.27 3.02 -9.90
C VAL A 113 3.90 2.48 -11.28
N ALA A 114 2.62 2.39 -11.60
CA ALA A 114 2.17 1.82 -12.87
C ALA A 114 2.65 2.63 -14.10
N PRO A 115 2.54 3.98 -14.12
CA PRO A 115 3.12 4.79 -15.19
C PRO A 115 4.63 4.64 -15.31
N ALA A 116 5.37 4.64 -14.19
CA ALA A 116 6.83 4.53 -14.21
C ALA A 116 7.33 3.20 -14.79
N GLN A 117 6.52 2.14 -14.68
CA GLN A 117 6.81 0.83 -15.26
C GLN A 117 6.21 0.64 -16.66
N GLY A 118 5.42 1.59 -17.15
CA GLY A 118 4.66 1.45 -18.41
C GLY A 118 3.59 0.37 -18.36
N TRP A 119 3.07 0.03 -17.17
CA TRP A 119 2.09 -1.04 -17.00
C TRP A 119 0.67 -0.59 -17.36
N THR A 120 -0.04 -1.48 -18.04
CA THR A 120 -1.50 -1.45 -18.12
C THR A 120 -2.14 -1.77 -16.77
N LYS A 121 -3.45 -1.51 -16.63
CA LYS A 121 -4.19 -1.83 -15.39
C LYS A 121 -4.06 -3.30 -14.99
N THR A 122 -4.19 -4.20 -15.96
CA THR A 122 -4.10 -5.65 -15.74
C THR A 122 -2.69 -6.07 -15.32
N GLU A 123 -1.65 -5.55 -15.97
CA GLU A 123 -0.26 -5.84 -15.60
C GLU A 123 0.09 -5.32 -14.20
N ALA A 124 -0.41 -4.14 -13.83
CA ALA A 124 -0.25 -3.60 -12.48
C ALA A 124 -0.95 -4.47 -11.43
N VAL A 125 -2.14 -4.98 -11.72
CA VAL A 125 -2.87 -5.92 -10.83
C VAL A 125 -2.15 -7.25 -10.72
N ASP A 126 -1.69 -7.84 -11.83
CA ASP A 126 -0.93 -9.10 -11.83
C ASP A 126 0.38 -8.95 -11.04
N SER A 127 1.08 -7.85 -11.25
CA SER A 127 2.28 -7.47 -10.49
C SER A 127 1.97 -7.32 -8.99
N ALA A 128 0.84 -6.70 -8.64
CA ALA A 128 0.43 -6.56 -7.25
C ALA A 128 0.09 -7.91 -6.62
N ILE A 129 -0.54 -8.84 -7.36
CA ILE A 129 -0.81 -10.22 -6.93
C ILE A 129 0.49 -10.96 -6.62
N ARG A 130 1.50 -10.84 -7.51
CA ARG A 130 2.85 -11.39 -7.27
C ARG A 130 3.47 -10.80 -6.01
N LYS A 131 3.41 -9.47 -5.87
CA LYS A 131 3.93 -8.74 -4.70
C LYS A 131 3.22 -9.12 -3.40
N ALA A 132 1.94 -9.49 -3.46
CA ALA A 132 1.16 -9.95 -2.31
C ALA A 132 1.61 -11.32 -1.78
N GLY A 133 2.44 -12.04 -2.55
CA GLY A 133 3.02 -13.33 -2.18
C GLY A 133 2.49 -14.53 -2.97
N TRP A 134 1.67 -14.31 -4.01
CA TRP A 134 1.22 -15.41 -4.88
C TRP A 134 2.24 -15.67 -6.00
N ASP A 135 2.77 -16.89 -6.06
CA ASP A 135 3.75 -17.34 -7.04
C ASP A 135 3.19 -18.30 -8.10
N GLY A 136 1.95 -18.76 -7.93
CA GLY A 136 1.28 -19.63 -8.88
C GLY A 136 0.76 -18.93 -10.15
N LYS A 137 -0.03 -19.66 -10.95
CA LYS A 137 -0.65 -19.14 -12.17
C LYS A 137 -1.67 -18.06 -11.80
N ILE A 138 -1.64 -16.92 -12.49
CA ILE A 138 -2.65 -15.87 -12.35
C ILE A 138 -3.74 -16.14 -13.38
N THR A 139 -4.91 -16.57 -12.91
CA THR A 139 -6.10 -16.82 -13.74
C THR A 139 -7.08 -15.65 -13.64
N GLU A 140 -8.01 -15.56 -14.58
CA GLU A 140 -9.13 -14.60 -14.50
C GLU A 140 -9.95 -14.74 -13.22
N GLU A 141 -10.09 -15.95 -12.68
CA GLU A 141 -10.79 -16.19 -11.42
C GLU A 141 -10.09 -15.50 -10.25
N ILE A 142 -8.75 -15.57 -10.19
CA ILE A 142 -7.97 -14.87 -9.16
C ILE A 142 -8.14 -13.35 -9.33
N ARG A 143 -8.05 -12.82 -10.55
CA ARG A 143 -8.27 -11.39 -10.82
C ARG A 143 -9.66 -10.94 -10.38
N ARG A 144 -10.70 -11.73 -10.66
CA ARG A 144 -12.08 -11.45 -10.24
C ARG A 144 -12.29 -11.56 -8.73
N SER A 145 -11.48 -12.34 -8.03
CA SER A 145 -11.50 -12.44 -6.56
C SER A 145 -10.88 -11.23 -5.86
N VAL A 146 -10.18 -10.35 -6.60
CA VAL A 146 -9.56 -9.14 -6.05
C VAL A 146 -10.62 -8.13 -5.64
N LYS A 147 -10.62 -7.80 -4.34
CA LYS A 147 -11.23 -6.58 -3.82
C LYS A 147 -10.21 -5.47 -3.91
N MET A 148 -10.59 -4.36 -4.52
CA MET A 148 -9.70 -3.23 -4.75
C MET A 148 -10.22 -1.97 -4.06
N ARG A 149 -9.30 -1.26 -3.41
CA ARG A 149 -9.48 0.12 -2.98
C ARG A 149 -8.53 1.02 -3.75
N THR A 150 -9.03 2.13 -4.25
CA THR A 150 -8.23 3.19 -4.86
C THR A 150 -8.01 4.33 -3.88
N TYR A 151 -6.94 5.08 -4.06
CA TYR A 151 -6.66 6.29 -3.28
C TYR A 151 -5.79 7.24 -4.12
N GLU A 152 -5.77 8.51 -3.77
CA GLU A 152 -4.87 9.51 -4.34
C GLU A 152 -3.68 9.77 -3.40
N SER A 153 -2.59 10.30 -3.93
CA SER A 153 -1.44 10.72 -3.11
C SER A 153 -1.16 12.20 -3.30
N LYS A 154 -1.00 12.92 -2.19
CA LYS A 154 -0.58 14.33 -2.16
C LYS A 154 0.78 14.43 -1.50
N LYS A 155 1.76 14.95 -2.24
CA LYS A 155 3.13 15.14 -1.78
C LYS A 155 3.35 16.59 -1.38
N ALA A 156 4.05 16.79 -0.28
CA ALA A 156 4.53 18.09 0.16
C ALA A 156 5.98 17.93 0.63
N GLU A 157 6.83 18.84 0.19
CA GLU A 157 8.27 18.84 0.47
C GLU A 157 8.65 20.21 1.01
N VAL A 158 9.56 20.23 1.98
CA VAL A 158 10.05 21.45 2.63
C VAL A 158 11.54 21.32 2.86
N THR A 159 12.30 22.27 2.34
CA THR A 159 13.74 22.39 2.57
C THR A 159 14.03 22.97 3.95
N TRP A 160 15.26 22.76 4.44
CA TRP A 160 15.71 23.39 5.68
C TRP A 160 15.55 24.92 5.66
N ASP A 161 15.93 25.56 4.55
CA ASP A 161 15.89 27.02 4.42
C ASP A 161 14.46 27.56 4.50
N GLU A 162 13.50 26.89 3.85
CA GLU A 162 12.08 27.23 3.92
C GLU A 162 11.51 27.04 5.33
N TYR A 163 11.85 25.92 6.00
CA TYR A 163 11.46 25.68 7.38
C TYR A 163 12.02 26.76 8.32
N TRP A 164 13.29 27.12 8.14
CA TRP A 164 13.96 28.08 8.99
C TRP A 164 13.39 29.49 8.81
N ALA A 165 13.15 29.89 7.55
CA ALA A 165 12.47 31.15 7.23
C ALA A 165 11.05 31.21 7.82
N TRP A 166 10.28 30.13 7.71
CA TRP A 166 8.96 30.03 8.35
C TRP A 166 9.05 30.15 9.87
N ARG A 167 10.03 29.50 10.51
CA ARG A 167 10.21 29.53 11.96
C ARG A 167 10.55 30.95 12.45
N LEU A 168 11.45 31.65 11.76
CA LEU A 168 11.77 33.05 12.06
C LEU A 168 10.56 33.98 11.92
N SER A 169 9.68 33.72 10.94
CA SER A 169 8.46 34.52 10.74
C SER A 169 7.42 34.34 11.86
N LYS A 170 7.44 33.19 12.55
CA LYS A 170 6.48 32.82 13.59
C LYS A 170 6.95 33.16 15.01
N ASP A 171 8.27 33.18 15.21
CA ASP A 171 8.88 33.54 16.48
C ASP A 171 10.16 34.36 16.25
N PRO A 172 10.04 35.71 16.16
CA PRO A 172 11.18 36.59 15.97
C PRO A 172 12.18 36.55 17.13
N ALA A 173 11.78 36.08 18.32
CA ALA A 173 12.64 36.01 19.49
C ALA A 173 13.66 34.86 19.41
N SER A 174 13.43 33.84 18.57
CA SER A 174 14.43 32.80 18.25
C SER A 174 15.58 33.32 17.37
N SER A 175 15.45 34.51 16.75
CA SER A 175 16.48 35.13 15.90
C SER A 175 17.71 35.60 16.69
N SER A 176 17.52 36.07 17.93
CA SER A 176 18.61 36.64 18.76
C SER A 176 19.47 35.58 19.44
N ALA A 177 18.99 34.35 19.60
CA ALA A 177 19.72 33.28 20.28
C ALA A 177 20.83 32.64 19.43
N LEU A 178 20.84 32.83 18.10
CA LEU A 178 21.78 32.15 17.20
C LEU A 178 22.82 33.05 16.52
N TYR A 179 22.58 34.36 16.39
CA TYR A 179 23.64 35.29 16.01
C TYR A 179 24.78 35.36 17.06
N GLY A 180 24.54 34.91 18.29
CA GLY A 180 25.58 34.74 19.31
C GLY A 180 26.33 33.40 19.29
N ALA A 181 25.91 32.42 18.48
CA ALA A 181 26.50 31.07 18.45
C ALA A 181 27.29 30.76 17.16
N MET A 182 27.24 31.66 16.17
CA MET A 182 28.05 31.62 14.95
C MET A 182 29.19 32.66 14.96
N GLY A 183 29.40 33.35 16.08
CA GLY A 183 30.51 34.28 16.32
C GLY A 183 31.61 33.66 17.15
#